data_AF-A0A846E2H5-F1
#
_entry.id   AF-A0A846E2H5-F1
#
_cell.length_a   1.000
_cell.length_b   1.000
_cell.length_c   1.000
_cell.angle_alpha   90.00
_cell.angle_beta   90.00
_cell.angle_gamma   90.00
#
_symmetry.space_group_name_H-M   'P 1'
#
loop_
_entity.id
_entity.type
_entity.pdbx_description
1 polymer ?
#
loop_
_entity_poly.entity_id
_entity_poly.type
_entity_poly.pdbx_seq_one_letter_code
_entity_poly.pdbx_strand_id
1 'polypeptide(L)'
;MKPEIQEIGNFIKLINSQPDIFSEQDRNELEAIITPLSNHDVEGLLDKIENWCKSNPVIDDALNVLVGSQPIREKGIGGTVATPEAKADYEKNVKEELLNALRKSSTEETEKPNTPKG
;
A
#
# COMPACT_ATOMS: atom_id res chain seq x y z
N MET A 1 -1.61 -12.11 -12.71
CA MET A 1 -1.84 -11.23 -11.56
C MET A 1 -3.05 -10.41 -11.91
N LYS A 2 -4.08 -10.48 -11.07
CA LYS A 2 -5.29 -9.69 -11.24
C LYS A 2 -4.95 -8.19 -11.21
N PRO A 3 -5.54 -7.34 -12.10
CA PRO A 3 -5.23 -5.91 -12.13
C PRO A 3 -5.50 -5.24 -10.78
N GLU A 4 -6.52 -5.71 -10.05
CA GLU A 4 -6.90 -5.17 -8.74
C GLU A 4 -5.79 -5.34 -7.70
N ILE A 5 -5.11 -6.49 -7.73
CA ILE A 5 -4.01 -6.80 -6.81
C ILE A 5 -2.80 -5.90 -7.09
N GLN A 6 -2.60 -5.52 -8.35
CA GLN A 6 -1.55 -4.58 -8.74
C GLN A 6 -1.86 -3.16 -8.25
N GLU A 7 -3.12 -2.72 -8.38
CA GLU A 7 -3.58 -1.41 -7.90
C GLU A 7 -3.47 -1.30 -6.37
N ILE A 8 -3.95 -2.31 -5.64
CA ILE A 8 -3.80 -2.38 -4.18
C ILE A 8 -2.31 -2.40 -3.81
N GLY A 9 -1.48 -3.13 -4.55
CA GLY A 9 -0.04 -3.13 -4.36
C GLY A 9 0.62 -1.77 -4.60
N ASN A 10 0.14 -0.98 -5.55
CA ASN A 10 0.59 0.40 -5.76
C ASN A 10 0.17 1.30 -4.60
N PHE A 11 -1.04 1.13 -4.07
CA PHE A 11 -1.50 1.85 -2.89
C PHE A 11 -0.68 1.50 -1.64
N ILE A 12 -0.36 0.23 -1.41
CA ILE A 12 0.54 -0.22 -0.34
C ILE A 12 1.92 0.45 -0.48
N LYS A 13 2.46 0.51 -1.71
CA LYS A 13 3.73 1.22 -1.94
C LYS A 13 3.63 2.71 -1.63
N LEU A 14 2.50 3.35 -1.93
CA LEU A 14 2.28 4.76 -1.60
C LEU A 14 2.33 4.98 -0.09
N ILE A 15 1.62 4.15 0.69
CA ILE A 15 1.63 4.21 2.16
C ILE A 15 3.07 4.08 2.70
N ASN A 16 3.85 3.14 2.17
CA ASN A 16 5.22 2.92 2.62
C ASN A 16 6.22 3.98 2.14
N SER A 17 5.97 4.61 0.98
CA SER A 17 6.92 5.57 0.39
C SER A 17 6.65 7.00 0.82
N GLN A 18 5.39 7.32 1.12
CA GLN A 18 4.93 8.65 1.50
C GLN A 18 3.97 8.55 2.69
N PRO A 19 4.40 8.02 3.86
CA PRO A 19 3.51 7.90 5.01
C PRO A 19 2.97 9.26 5.49
N ASP A 20 3.74 10.34 5.33
CA ASP A 20 3.39 11.70 5.77
C ASP A 20 2.14 12.29 5.12
N ILE A 21 1.74 11.83 3.92
CA ILE A 21 0.52 12.32 3.27
C ILE A 21 -0.76 11.73 3.88
N PHE A 22 -0.61 10.68 4.70
CA PHE A 22 -1.70 10.03 5.40
C PHE A 22 -1.72 10.54 6.84
N SER A 23 -2.78 11.24 7.22
CA SER A 23 -3.02 11.59 8.61
C SER A 23 -3.40 10.35 9.44
N GLU A 24 -3.34 10.48 10.76
CA GLU A 24 -3.84 9.43 11.66
C GLU A 24 -5.32 9.12 11.39
N GLN A 25 -6.12 10.16 11.09
CA GLN A 25 -7.52 9.97 10.74
C GLN A 25 -7.68 9.14 9.45
N ASP A 26 -6.90 9.47 8.41
CA ASP A 26 -6.94 8.75 7.13
C ASP A 26 -6.65 7.25 7.30
N ARG A 27 -5.65 6.94 8.12
CA ARG A 27 -5.25 5.55 8.41
C ARG A 27 -6.33 4.80 9.17
N ASN A 28 -6.95 5.45 10.16
CA ASN A 28 -8.05 4.87 10.94
C ASN A 28 -9.30 4.65 10.07
N GLU A 29 -9.64 5.59 9.19
CA GLU A 29 -10.75 5.44 8.25
C GLU A 29 -10.51 4.29 7.27
N LEU A 30 -9.30 4.20 6.70
CA LEU A 30 -8.90 3.09 5.84
C LEU A 30 -8.97 1.75 6.58
N GLU A 31 -8.40 1.65 7.79
CA GLU A 31 -8.47 0.43 8.60
C GLU A 31 -9.93 0.03 8.87
N ALA A 32 -10.81 0.99 9.19
CA ALA A 32 -12.21 0.74 9.47
C ALA A 32 -13.01 0.22 8.27
N ILE A 33 -12.74 0.72 7.04
CA ILE A 33 -13.43 0.25 5.84
C ILE A 33 -12.85 -1.07 5.29
N ILE A 34 -11.58 -1.36 5.56
CA ILE A 34 -10.88 -2.58 5.10
C ILE A 34 -11.10 -3.77 6.03
N THR A 35 -11.07 -3.55 7.35
CA THR A 35 -11.23 -4.60 8.37
C THR A 35 -12.43 -5.53 8.15
N PRO A 36 -13.65 -5.03 7.84
CA PRO A 36 -14.83 -5.89 7.68
C PRO A 36 -14.84 -6.72 6.38
N LEU A 37 -13.94 -6.44 5.43
CA LEU A 37 -13.89 -7.18 4.15
C LEU A 37 -13.23 -8.55 4.31
N SER A 38 -13.57 -9.50 3.44
CA SER A 38 -12.92 -10.80 3.42
C SER A 38 -11.53 -10.72 2.78
N ASN A 39 -10.57 -11.51 3.25
CA ASN A 39 -9.21 -11.52 2.67
C ASN A 39 -9.17 -11.95 1.19
N HIS A 40 -10.20 -12.66 0.73
CA HIS A 40 -10.36 -13.07 -0.67
C HIS A 40 -11.13 -12.06 -1.54
N ASP A 41 -11.73 -11.03 -0.93
CA ASP A 41 -12.57 -10.05 -1.63
C ASP A 41 -11.74 -8.87 -2.13
N VAL A 42 -10.84 -9.18 -3.07
CA VAL A 42 -9.88 -8.22 -3.64
C VAL A 42 -10.59 -7.09 -4.40
N GLU A 43 -11.66 -7.43 -5.13
CA GLU A 43 -12.45 -6.45 -5.88
C GLU A 43 -13.16 -5.48 -4.93
N GLY A 44 -13.79 -6.00 -3.87
CA GLY A 44 -14.39 -5.17 -2.83
C GLY A 44 -13.36 -4.32 -2.08
N LEU A 45 -12.15 -4.85 -1.85
CA LEU A 45 -11.05 -4.09 -1.24
C LEU A 45 -10.66 -2.89 -2.10
N LEU A 46 -10.44 -3.11 -3.39
CA LEU A 46 -10.09 -2.03 -4.32
C LEU A 46 -11.23 -1.00 -4.41
N ASP A 47 -12.47 -1.44 -4.55
CA ASP A 47 -13.65 -0.54 -4.61
C ASP A 47 -13.73 0.39 -3.39
N LYS A 48 -13.49 -0.15 -2.18
CA LYS A 48 -13.45 0.68 -0.96
C LYS A 48 -12.31 1.69 -0.96
N ILE A 49 -11.12 1.29 -1.41
CA ILE A 49 -9.96 2.18 -1.50
C ILE A 49 -10.22 3.28 -2.53
N GLU A 50 -10.66 2.94 -3.74
CA GLU A 50 -10.96 3.91 -4.80
C GLU A 50 -12.07 4.88 -4.36
N ASN A 51 -13.13 4.37 -3.73
CA ASN A 51 -14.20 5.22 -3.22
C ASN A 51 -13.71 6.17 -2.13
N TRP A 52 -12.77 5.73 -1.29
CA TRP A 52 -12.15 6.58 -0.28
C TRP A 52 -11.19 7.61 -0.90
N CYS A 53 -10.39 7.23 -1.91
CA CYS A 53 -9.50 8.14 -2.65
C CYS A 53 -10.26 9.28 -3.32
N LYS A 54 -11.49 9.05 -3.81
CA LYS A 54 -12.37 10.12 -4.35
C LYS A 54 -12.64 11.25 -3.35
N SER A 55 -12.66 10.93 -2.06
CA SER A 55 -12.81 11.91 -0.98
C SER A 55 -11.47 12.52 -0.54
N ASN A 56 -10.35 11.95 -1.00
CA ASN A 56 -8.99 12.31 -0.60
C ASN A 56 -8.12 12.63 -1.83
N PRO A 57 -8.38 13.76 -2.52
CA PRO A 57 -7.78 14.06 -3.83
C PRO A 57 -6.24 14.19 -3.78
N VAL A 58 -5.66 14.58 -2.64
CA VAL A 58 -4.20 14.65 -2.48
C VAL A 58 -3.55 13.27 -2.57
N ILE A 59 -4.19 12.25 -1.99
CA ILE A 59 -3.70 10.88 -1.98
C ILE A 59 -3.96 10.22 -3.34
N ASP A 60 -5.10 10.52 -3.95
CA ASP A 60 -5.42 10.11 -5.32
C ASP A 60 -4.41 10.65 -6.34
N ASP A 61 -4.04 11.93 -6.24
CA ASP A 61 -3.02 12.53 -7.10
C ASP A 61 -1.64 11.89 -6.86
N ALA A 62 -1.25 11.71 -5.58
CA ALA A 62 0.00 11.04 -5.24
C ALA A 62 0.08 9.60 -5.76
N LEU A 63 -1.05 8.87 -5.74
CA LEU A 63 -1.15 7.53 -6.33
C LEU A 63 -0.99 7.57 -7.85
N ASN A 64 -1.68 8.49 -8.53
CA ASN A 64 -1.56 8.68 -9.97
C ASN A 64 -0.14 9.06 -10.39
N VAL A 65 0.51 9.95 -9.65
CA VAL A 65 1.92 10.33 -9.86
C VAL A 65 2.83 9.12 -9.65
N LEU A 66 2.61 8.31 -8.61
CA LEU A 66 3.40 7.10 -8.35
C LEU A 66 3.28 6.11 -9.50
N VAL A 67 2.07 5.86 -10.00
CA VAL A 67 1.80 4.94 -11.12
C VAL A 67 2.38 5.49 -12.43
N GLY A 68 2.18 6.78 -12.71
CA GLY A 68 2.72 7.45 -13.90
C GLY A 68 4.24 7.62 -13.91
N SER A 69 4.87 7.67 -12.73
CA SER A 69 6.32 7.78 -12.55
C SER A 69 7.01 6.42 -12.52
N GLN A 70 6.29 5.29 -12.52
CA GLN A 70 6.93 4.00 -12.72
C GLN A 70 7.52 4.01 -14.13
N PRO A 71 8.87 3.96 -14.31
CA PRO A 71 9.42 3.78 -15.64
C PRO A 71 8.79 2.51 -16.20
N ILE A 72 8.24 2.60 -17.42
CA ILE A 72 7.92 1.44 -18.23
C ILE A 72 9.21 0.63 -18.24
N ARG A 73 9.34 -0.38 -17.37
CA ARG A 73 10.62 -1.07 -17.17
C ARG A 73 10.92 -1.82 -18.45
N GLU A 74 11.72 -1.18 -19.28
CA GLU A 74 12.63 -1.82 -20.21
C GLU A 74 13.33 -2.93 -19.42
N LYS A 75 13.24 -4.13 -19.97
CA LYS A 75 13.47 -5.41 -19.32
C LYS A 75 14.96 -5.58 -18.99
N GLY A 76 15.40 -4.98 -17.88
CA GLY A 76 16.72 -5.21 -17.31
C GLY A 76 16.84 -6.64 -16.80
N ILE A 77 17.74 -7.41 -17.41
CA ILE A 77 18.09 -8.79 -17.10
C ILE A 77 18.66 -8.82 -15.67
N GLY A 78 17.86 -9.20 -14.66
CA GLY A 78 18.32 -9.27 -13.27
C GLY A 78 17.27 -8.94 -12.20
N GLY A 79 16.07 -8.49 -12.58
CA GLY A 79 14.97 -8.40 -11.63
C GLY A 79 14.46 -9.80 -11.31
N THR A 80 14.66 -10.26 -10.08
CA THR A 80 14.03 -11.47 -9.54
C THR A 80 12.52 -11.39 -9.80
N VAL A 81 12.07 -12.07 -10.85
CA VAL A 81 10.65 -12.25 -11.11
C VAL A 81 10.13 -12.99 -9.90
N ALA A 82 9.24 -12.37 -9.13
CA ALA A 82 8.59 -13.03 -8.00
C ALA A 82 8.13 -14.42 -8.47
N THR A 83 8.63 -15.46 -7.81
CA THR A 83 8.27 -16.84 -8.14
C THR A 83 6.74 -16.96 -8.09
N PRO A 84 6.13 -17.81 -8.93
CA PRO A 84 4.68 -18.00 -8.94
C PRO A 84 4.10 -18.33 -7.55
N GLU A 85 4.89 -18.98 -6.67
CA GLU A 85 4.53 -19.18 -5.26
C GLU A 85 4.45 -17.87 -4.46
N ALA A 86 5.43 -16.97 -4.59
CA ALA A 86 5.41 -15.66 -3.93
C ALA A 86 4.26 -14.78 -4.45
N LYS A 87 3.85 -14.96 -5.72
CA LYS A 87 2.66 -14.30 -6.27
C LYS A 87 1.39 -14.85 -5.63
N ALA A 88 1.22 -16.17 -5.58
CA ALA A 88 0.02 -16.78 -5.02
C ALA A 88 -0.16 -16.52 -3.51
N ASP A 89 0.93 -16.38 -2.76
CA ASP A 89 0.88 -16.02 -1.34
C ASP A 89 0.49 -14.55 -1.15
N TYR A 90 1.07 -13.65 -1.95
CA TYR A 90 0.72 -12.23 -1.97
C TYR A 90 -0.76 -12.00 -2.32
N GLU A 91 -1.29 -12.73 -3.32
CA GLU A 91 -2.69 -12.62 -3.73
C GLU A 91 -3.68 -13.05 -2.61
N LYS A 92 -3.26 -13.92 -1.69
CA LYS A 92 -4.07 -14.36 -0.53
C LYS A 92 -3.96 -13.43 0.67
N ASN A 93 -2.82 -12.75 0.81
CA ASN A 93 -2.47 -11.94 1.98
C ASN A 93 -2.49 -10.44 1.71
N VAL A 94 -2.93 -9.99 0.51
CA VAL A 94 -2.91 -8.57 0.11
C VAL A 94 -3.63 -7.65 1.10
N LYS A 95 -4.72 -8.10 1.72
CA LYS A 95 -5.42 -7.34 2.77
C LYS A 95 -4.56 -7.20 4.03
N GLU A 96 -3.92 -8.27 4.47
CA GLU A 96 -3.04 -8.24 5.64
C GLU A 96 -1.83 -7.34 5.41
N GLU A 97 -1.24 -7.39 4.20
CA GLU A 97 -0.15 -6.51 3.79
C GLU A 97 -0.56 -5.03 3.83
N LEU A 98 -1.79 -4.72 3.39
CA LEU A 98 -2.35 -3.38 3.44
C LEU A 98 -2.57 -2.89 4.88
N LEU A 99 -3.21 -3.71 5.72
CA LEU A 99 -3.42 -3.39 7.13
C LEU A 99 -2.09 -3.18 7.87
N ASN A 100 -1.10 -4.03 7.58
CA ASN A 100 0.23 -3.92 8.14
C ASN A 100 0.94 -2.63 7.69
N ALA A 101 0.82 -2.24 6.41
CA ALA A 101 1.37 -0.98 5.92
C ALA A 101 0.74 0.23 6.62
N LEU A 102 -0.59 0.23 6.82
CA LEU A 102 -1.30 1.29 7.55
C LEU A 102 -0.79 1.39 9.00
N ARG A 103 -0.70 0.27 9.73
CA ARG A 103 -0.20 0.25 11.12
C ARG A 103 1.25 0.70 11.25
N LYS A 104 2.11 0.29 10.31
CA LYS A 104 3.53 0.66 10.30
C LYS A 104 3.72 2.13 9.99
N SER A 105 2.96 2.68 9.04
CA SER A 105 2.98 4.11 8.74
C SER A 105 2.61 4.97 9.96
N SER A 106 1.80 4.44 10.88
CA SER A 106 1.44 5.07 12.16
C SER A 106 2.52 5.03 13.23
N THR A 107 3.46 4.09 13.16
CA THR A 107 4.46 3.87 14.21
C THR A 107 5.84 4.42 13.90
N GLU A 108 6.05 5.03 12.72
CA GLU A 108 7.24 5.86 12.46
C GLU A 108 7.22 7.22 13.20
N GLU A 109 6.38 7.36 14.23
CA GLU A 109 6.60 8.33 15.28
C GLU A 109 7.84 7.94 16.10
N THR A 110 9.00 8.48 15.70
CA THR A 110 10.21 8.63 16.52
C THR A 110 10.87 7.36 17.07
N GLU A 111 11.59 6.61 16.23
CA GLU A 111 12.91 6.15 16.70
C GLU A 111 13.82 7.39 16.78
N LYS A 112 13.77 8.08 17.92
CA LYS A 112 14.83 9.02 18.33
C LYS A 112 16.16 8.29 18.15
N PRO A 113 17.16 8.85 17.44
CA PRO A 113 18.50 8.31 17.47
C PRO A 113 19.02 8.46 18.91
N ASN A 114 18.90 7.40 19.71
CA ASN A 114 19.62 7.32 20.96
C ASN A 114 21.10 7.07 20.62
N THR A 115 21.81 8.14 20.26
CA THR A 115 23.23 8.22 20.56
C THR A 115 23.39 8.70 22.00
N PRO A 116 23.97 7.88 22.88
CA PRO A 116 24.92 8.38 23.85
C PRO A 116 26.32 7.90 23.45
N LYS A 117 27.18 8.90 23.23
CA LYS A 117 28.65 8.77 23.24
C LYS A 117 29.08 8.00 24.50
N GLY A 118 29.94 7.00 24.30
CA GLY A 118 30.81 6.40 25.32
C GLY A 118 32.15 6.12 24.68
#